data_AF-A0A6A3W575-F1
#
_entry.id   AF-A0A6A3W575-F1
#
_cell.length_a   1.000
_cell.length_b   1.000
_cell.length_c   1.000
_cell.angle_alpha   90.00
_cell.angle_beta   90.00
_cell.angle_gamma   90.00
#
_symmetry.space_group_name_H-M   'P 1'
#
loop_
_entity.id
_entity.type
_entity.pdbx_description
1 polymer ?
#
loop_
_entity_poly.entity_id
_entity_poly.type
_entity_poly.pdbx_seq_one_letter_code
_entity_poly.pdbx_strand_id
1 'polypeptide(L)'
;MCETHWDVDVEDLTDEFLMKQIKKITCSFKNKELPDMDDMFSNELKLDESISDVEARVTAYFHLANAIIRRNGVNDLFTGDDGIKRMCKVLVKFLPGPLEKKVKNELEYRSGEAKASVRNLYKVVSNLALELEKGNKAIMQIRSKVAKPAKPFSTRGPMKILSRKPATFASVQLKGSSSGLMG
;
A
#
# COMPACT_ATOMS: atom_id res chain seq x y z
N MET A 1 -43.90 30.72 -9.87
CA MET A 1 -44.00 29.24 -9.75
C MET A 1 -43.39 28.70 -8.44
N CYS A 2 -42.62 29.51 -7.70
CA CYS A 2 -42.07 29.11 -6.40
C CYS A 2 -43.15 29.23 -5.30
N GLU A 3 -43.95 30.30 -5.35
CA GLU A 3 -45.11 30.59 -4.49
C GLU A 3 -46.10 29.42 -4.49
N THR A 4 -46.38 28.86 -5.67
CA THR A 4 -47.31 27.74 -5.85
C THR A 4 -46.73 26.40 -5.39
N HIS A 5 -45.41 26.22 -5.49
CA HIS A 5 -44.75 24.98 -5.08
C HIS A 5 -44.61 24.87 -3.56
N TRP A 6 -44.32 26.00 -2.90
CA TRP A 6 -44.13 26.07 -1.46
C TRP A 6 -45.36 26.54 -0.68
N ASP A 7 -46.47 26.82 -1.37
CA ASP A 7 -47.75 27.28 -0.81
C ASP A 7 -47.57 28.48 0.12
N VAL A 8 -46.92 29.52 -0.42
CA VAL A 8 -46.63 30.77 0.28
C VAL A 8 -46.92 31.96 -0.62
N ASP A 9 -47.36 33.06 -0.03
CA ASP A 9 -47.60 34.31 -0.75
C ASP A 9 -46.30 34.91 -1.30
N VAL A 10 -46.42 35.71 -2.36
CA VAL A 10 -45.26 36.34 -3.02
C VAL A 10 -44.51 37.28 -2.06
N GLU A 11 -45.22 37.90 -1.12
CA GLU A 11 -44.61 38.78 -0.11
C GLU A 11 -43.75 38.01 0.91
N ASP A 12 -44.07 36.74 1.14
CA ASP A 12 -43.33 35.85 2.06
C ASP A 12 -42.15 35.14 1.39
N LEU A 13 -42.04 35.20 0.05
CA LEU A 13 -40.89 34.70 -0.74
C LEU A 13 -39.66 35.60 -0.62
N THR A 14 -39.25 35.89 0.61
CA THR A 14 -38.02 36.62 0.90
C THR A 14 -36.77 35.82 0.53
N ASP A 15 -35.66 36.50 0.29
CA ASP A 15 -34.36 35.85 0.07
C ASP A 15 -33.98 34.94 1.25
N GLU A 16 -34.37 35.30 2.47
CA GLU A 16 -34.17 34.46 3.65
C GLU A 16 -34.96 33.14 3.56
N PHE A 17 -36.23 33.20 3.14
CA PHE A 17 -37.05 32.01 2.91
C PHE A 17 -36.45 31.13 1.81
N LEU A 18 -36.10 31.72 0.66
CA LEU A 18 -35.51 30.99 -0.47
C LEU A 18 -34.19 30.32 -0.05
N MET A 19 -33.31 31.04 0.65
CA MET A 19 -32.05 30.49 1.15
C MET A 19 -32.30 29.36 2.16
N LYS A 20 -33.34 29.46 3.01
CA LYS A 20 -33.73 28.40 3.94
C LYS A 20 -34.23 27.15 3.21
N GLN A 21 -35.04 27.30 2.17
CA GLN A 21 -35.51 26.16 1.36
C GLN A 21 -34.37 25.52 0.56
N ILE A 22 -33.48 26.33 -0.03
CA ILE A 22 -32.27 25.84 -0.69
C ILE A 22 -31.45 25.01 0.28
N LYS A 23 -31.14 25.55 1.47
CA LYS A 23 -30.43 24.80 2.52
C LYS A 23 -31.15 23.53 2.91
N LYS A 24 -32.48 23.54 3.06
CA LYS A 24 -33.27 22.34 3.38
C LYS A 24 -33.13 21.25 2.31
N ILE A 25 -33.06 21.63 1.03
CA ILE A 25 -32.87 20.69 -0.08
C ILE A 25 -31.41 20.21 -0.15
N THR A 26 -30.44 21.13 -0.06
CA THR A 26 -29.01 20.83 -0.26
C THR A 26 -28.34 20.17 0.95
N CYS A 27 -28.86 20.39 2.16
CA CYS A 27 -28.36 19.74 3.39
C CYS A 27 -29.04 18.39 3.66
N SER A 28 -30.08 18.04 2.89
CA SER A 28 -30.61 16.67 2.95
C SER A 28 -29.63 15.71 2.29
N PHE A 29 -29.58 14.47 2.79
CA PHE A 29 -28.86 13.39 2.13
C PHE A 29 -29.25 13.32 0.65
N LYS A 30 -28.40 12.75 -0.20
CA LYS A 30 -28.83 12.43 -1.58
C LYS A 30 -30.18 11.72 -1.53
N ASN A 31 -31.20 12.33 -2.12
CA ASN A 31 -32.58 11.83 -2.17
C ASN A 31 -33.32 11.74 -0.81
N LYS A 32 -32.88 12.48 0.22
CA LYS A 32 -33.47 12.49 1.59
C LYS A 32 -33.38 11.17 2.35
N GLU A 33 -32.58 10.21 1.89
CA GLU A 33 -32.41 8.91 2.52
C GLU A 33 -30.98 8.77 3.07
N LEU A 34 -30.86 8.24 4.30
CA LEU A 34 -29.55 7.96 4.90
C LEU A 34 -28.92 6.79 4.12
N PRO A 35 -27.77 6.98 3.45
CA PRO A 35 -27.11 5.87 2.75
C PRO A 35 -26.60 4.83 3.74
N ASP A 36 -26.43 3.59 3.27
CA ASP A 36 -25.65 2.60 4.02
C ASP A 36 -24.20 3.11 4.11
N MET A 37 -23.85 3.61 5.29
CA MET A 37 -22.57 4.24 5.54
C MET A 37 -21.42 3.24 5.40
N ASP A 38 -21.64 1.99 5.78
CA ASP A 38 -20.60 0.97 5.71
C ASP A 38 -20.35 0.56 4.27
N ASP A 39 -21.40 0.31 3.50
CA ASP A 39 -21.27 0.01 2.07
C ASP A 39 -20.60 1.18 1.32
N MET A 40 -21.10 2.40 1.53
CA MET A 40 -20.59 3.63 0.90
C MET A 40 -19.07 3.80 1.10
N PHE A 41 -18.59 3.70 2.35
CA PHE A 41 -17.16 3.86 2.60
C PHE A 41 -16.36 2.63 2.17
N SER A 42 -16.87 1.41 2.31
CA SER A 42 -16.14 0.19 1.90
C SER A 42 -15.83 0.16 0.40
N ASN A 43 -16.73 0.70 -0.41
CA ASN A 43 -16.61 0.71 -1.87
C ASN A 43 -15.52 1.69 -2.34
N GLU A 44 -15.46 2.87 -1.71
CA GLU A 44 -14.65 4.00 -2.19
C GLU A 44 -13.42 4.33 -1.34
N LEU A 45 -13.50 4.23 -0.01
CA LEU A 45 -12.46 4.70 0.90
C LEU A 45 -11.32 3.67 1.00
N LYS A 46 -10.32 3.83 0.15
CA LYS A 46 -9.14 2.94 0.08
C LYS A 46 -7.85 3.73 0.11
N LEU A 47 -6.85 3.21 0.82
CA LEU A 47 -5.50 3.78 0.83
C LEU A 47 -4.83 3.45 -0.50
N ASP A 48 -4.42 4.47 -1.26
CA ASP A 48 -3.86 4.28 -2.61
C ASP A 48 -2.37 3.86 -2.55
N GLU A 49 -2.11 2.57 -2.68
CA GLU A 49 -0.74 2.02 -2.65
C GLU A 49 0.13 2.45 -3.84
N SER A 50 -0.44 3.04 -4.91
CA SER A 50 0.34 3.56 -6.03
C SER A 50 1.15 4.82 -5.68
N ILE A 51 0.74 5.54 -4.63
CA ILE A 51 1.42 6.74 -4.14
C ILE A 51 2.65 6.32 -3.34
N SER A 52 3.85 6.50 -3.89
CA SER A 52 5.10 6.06 -3.24
C SER A 52 5.41 6.77 -1.92
N ASP A 53 5.11 8.07 -1.82
CA ASP A 53 5.31 8.83 -0.59
C ASP A 53 4.21 8.51 0.44
N VAL A 54 4.62 8.09 1.65
CA VAL A 54 3.70 7.62 2.70
C VAL A 54 2.80 8.74 3.19
N GLU A 55 3.36 9.94 3.40
CA GLU A 55 2.61 11.07 3.96
C GLU A 55 1.58 11.57 2.95
N ALA A 56 1.96 11.70 1.68
CA ALA A 56 1.04 12.01 0.58
C ALA A 56 -0.07 10.95 0.47
N ARG A 57 0.27 9.66 0.60
CA ARG A 57 -0.71 8.56 0.57
C ARG A 57 -1.75 8.66 1.67
N VAL A 58 -1.31 8.89 2.91
CA VAL A 58 -2.20 9.06 4.07
C VAL A 58 -3.02 10.35 3.92
N THR A 59 -2.43 11.43 3.44
CA THR A 59 -3.13 12.70 3.17
C THR A 59 -4.24 12.53 2.15
N ALA A 60 -3.96 11.85 1.03
CA ALA A 60 -4.94 11.55 0.01
C ALA A 60 -6.11 10.74 0.56
N TYR A 61 -5.85 9.75 1.41
CA TYR A 61 -6.89 8.94 2.08
C TYR A 61 -7.80 9.78 2.99
N PHE A 62 -7.25 10.67 3.81
CA PHE A 62 -8.05 11.56 4.67
C PHE A 62 -8.87 12.55 3.83
N HIS A 63 -8.31 13.08 2.75
CA HIS A 63 -9.05 13.92 1.81
C HIS A 63 -10.17 13.16 1.09
N LEU A 64 -9.94 11.90 0.73
CA LEU A 64 -10.93 11.04 0.10
C LEU A 64 -12.14 10.80 1.00
N ALA A 65 -11.93 10.53 2.30
CA ALA A 65 -13.03 10.40 3.26
C ALA A 65 -13.92 11.66 3.29
N ASN A 66 -13.30 12.84 3.36
CA ASN A 66 -14.01 14.12 3.31
C ASN A 66 -14.74 14.34 1.98
N ALA A 67 -14.14 13.90 0.86
CA ALA A 67 -14.77 14.01 -0.46
C ALA A 67 -16.01 13.12 -0.58
N ILE A 68 -15.95 11.88 -0.07
CA ILE A 68 -17.09 10.94 -0.02
C ILE A 68 -18.22 11.55 0.83
N ILE A 69 -17.89 12.08 2.00
CA ILE A 69 -18.87 12.69 2.92
C ILE A 69 -19.61 13.86 2.26
N ARG A 70 -18.87 14.77 1.61
CA ARG A 70 -19.48 15.91 0.90
C ARG A 70 -20.32 15.47 -0.30
N ARG A 71 -19.83 14.53 -1.10
CA ARG A 71 -20.51 14.07 -2.32
C ARG A 71 -21.84 13.37 -2.02
N ASN A 72 -21.96 12.75 -0.85
CA ASN A 72 -23.17 12.04 -0.43
C ASN A 72 -24.11 12.90 0.44
N GLY A 73 -23.75 14.16 0.72
CA GLY A 73 -24.59 15.08 1.50
C GLY A 73 -24.73 14.67 2.97
N VAL A 74 -23.77 13.91 3.52
CA VAL A 74 -23.79 13.42 4.92
C VAL A 74 -22.89 14.24 5.84
N ASN A 75 -22.42 15.42 5.40
CA ASN A 75 -21.45 16.25 6.13
C ASN A 75 -21.87 16.55 7.56
N ASP A 76 -23.15 16.86 7.77
CA ASP A 76 -23.66 17.27 9.08
C ASP A 76 -23.52 16.17 10.13
N LEU A 77 -23.54 14.89 9.73
CA LEU A 77 -23.32 13.73 10.62
C LEU A 77 -21.88 13.64 11.17
N PHE A 78 -20.95 14.38 10.58
CA PHE A 78 -19.54 14.40 10.94
C PHE A 78 -19.09 15.74 11.54
N THR A 79 -20.03 16.62 11.86
CA THR A 79 -19.79 17.87 12.58
C THR A 79 -19.95 17.71 14.10
N GLY A 80 -19.31 18.58 14.88
CA GLY A 80 -19.31 18.52 16.35
C GLY A 80 -18.52 17.33 16.91
N ASP A 81 -18.47 17.22 18.24
CA ASP A 81 -17.61 16.25 18.94
C ASP A 81 -17.92 14.80 18.58
N ASP A 82 -19.20 14.44 18.50
CA ASP A 82 -19.62 13.09 18.13
C ASP A 82 -19.42 12.80 16.64
N GLY A 83 -19.58 13.82 15.79
CA GLY A 83 -19.24 13.72 14.37
C GLY A 83 -17.75 13.51 14.13
N ILE A 84 -16.89 14.19 14.90
CA ILE A 84 -15.43 14.01 14.86
C ILE A 84 -15.04 12.59 15.30
N LYS A 85 -15.64 12.07 16.38
CA LYS A 85 -15.41 10.68 16.82
C LYS A 85 -15.87 9.68 15.75
N ARG A 86 -17.02 9.93 15.11
CA ARG A 86 -17.53 9.13 14.00
C ARG A 86 -16.57 9.15 12.80
N MET A 87 -16.04 10.31 12.44
CA MET A 87 -15.02 10.46 11.39
C MET A 87 -13.78 9.62 11.71
N CYS A 88 -13.26 9.73 12.93
CA CYS A 88 -12.09 8.96 13.36
C CYS A 88 -12.36 7.44 13.28
N LYS A 89 -13.55 6.99 13.69
CA LYS A 89 -13.96 5.59 13.59
C LYS A 89 -14.01 5.08 12.15
N VAL A 90 -14.58 5.87 11.23
CA VAL A 90 -14.60 5.55 9.78
C VAL A 90 -13.17 5.46 9.24
N LEU A 91 -12.36 6.49 9.48
CA LEU A 91 -10.99 6.56 9.00
C LEU A 91 -10.16 5.36 9.45
N VAL A 92 -10.33 4.88 10.70
CA VAL A 92 -9.62 3.69 11.20
C VAL A 92 -10.19 2.41 10.59
N LYS A 93 -11.52 2.27 10.52
CA LYS A 93 -12.20 1.03 10.08
C LYS A 93 -11.81 0.61 8.66
N PHE A 94 -11.61 1.56 7.75
CA PHE A 94 -11.34 1.28 6.34
C PHE A 94 -9.86 1.35 5.96
N LEU A 95 -8.95 1.36 6.95
CA LEU A 95 -7.52 1.20 6.68
C LEU A 95 -7.20 -0.23 6.19
N PRO A 96 -6.10 -0.41 5.42
CA PRO A 96 -5.61 -1.73 5.07
C PRO A 96 -5.29 -2.57 6.31
N GLY A 97 -5.64 -3.86 6.30
CA GLY A 97 -5.63 -4.72 7.49
C GLY A 97 -4.38 -4.67 8.39
N PRO A 98 -3.15 -4.73 7.86
CA PRO A 98 -1.94 -4.59 8.68
C PRO A 98 -1.83 -3.23 9.39
N LEU A 99 -2.20 -2.14 8.71
CA LEU A 99 -2.16 -0.79 9.26
C LEU A 99 -3.34 -0.56 10.22
N GLU A 100 -4.54 -1.01 9.86
CA GLU A 100 -5.73 -0.97 10.72
C GLU A 100 -5.45 -1.59 12.09
N LYS A 101 -4.90 -2.81 12.12
CA LYS A 101 -4.59 -3.52 13.36
C LYS A 101 -3.61 -2.74 14.24
N LYS A 102 -2.54 -2.20 13.64
CA LYS A 102 -1.56 -1.38 14.37
C LYS A 102 -2.18 -0.12 14.94
N VAL A 103 -2.97 0.61 14.12
CA VAL A 103 -3.64 1.84 14.54
C VAL A 103 -4.64 1.55 15.65
N LYS A 104 -5.48 0.52 15.54
CA LYS A 104 -6.41 0.10 16.60
C LYS A 104 -5.68 -0.16 17.92
N ASN A 105 -4.57 -0.90 17.88
CA ASN A 105 -3.78 -1.21 19.07
C ASN A 105 -3.15 0.06 19.70
N GLU A 106 -2.58 0.93 18.89
CA GLU A 106 -1.99 2.20 19.35
C GLU A 106 -3.03 3.11 20.01
N LEU A 107 -4.22 3.22 19.40
CA LEU A 107 -5.34 4.00 19.94
C LEU A 107 -5.95 3.38 21.20
N GLU A 108 -5.84 2.07 21.40
CA GLU A 108 -6.39 1.41 22.58
C GLU A 108 -5.49 1.57 23.81
N TYR A 109 -4.17 1.46 23.61
CA TYR A 109 -3.25 1.33 24.74
C TYR A 109 -2.34 2.54 24.96
N ARG A 110 -2.20 3.46 24.00
CA ARG A 110 -1.28 4.60 24.12
C ARG A 110 -1.89 5.96 23.77
N SER A 111 -2.66 6.03 22.69
CA SER A 111 -3.10 7.30 22.07
C SER A 111 -4.63 7.40 21.99
N GLY A 112 -5.33 7.10 23.09
CA GLY A 112 -6.80 7.06 23.14
C GLY A 112 -7.48 8.38 22.78
N GLU A 113 -6.86 9.50 23.13
CA GLU A 113 -7.30 10.85 22.82
C GLU A 113 -7.36 11.12 21.30
N ALA A 114 -6.58 10.42 20.49
CA ALA A 114 -6.63 10.56 19.03
C ALA A 114 -7.93 10.02 18.43
N LYS A 115 -8.71 9.18 19.16
CA LYS A 115 -10.05 8.74 18.72
C LYS A 115 -11.07 9.89 18.60
N ALA A 116 -10.78 11.06 19.19
CA ALA A 116 -11.64 12.25 19.16
C ALA A 116 -10.95 13.45 18.47
N SER A 117 -9.86 13.23 17.73
CA SER A 117 -9.14 14.31 17.05
C SER A 117 -8.58 13.83 15.72
N VAL A 118 -9.16 14.29 14.62
CA VAL A 118 -8.72 13.95 13.25
C VAL A 118 -7.24 14.30 13.05
N ARG A 119 -6.78 15.42 13.62
CA ARG A 119 -5.38 15.86 13.55
C ARG A 119 -4.44 14.89 14.27
N ASN A 120 -4.80 14.44 15.46
CA ASN A 120 -3.96 13.50 16.21
C ASN A 120 -4.00 12.11 15.58
N LEU A 121 -5.18 11.68 15.11
CA LEU A 121 -5.32 10.44 14.35
C LEU A 121 -4.44 10.44 13.10
N TYR A 122 -4.42 11.53 12.34
CA TYR A 122 -3.56 11.67 11.17
C TYR A 122 -2.07 11.43 11.50
N LYS A 123 -1.58 11.99 12.61
CA LYS A 123 -0.19 11.78 13.06
C LYS A 123 0.07 10.30 13.40
N VAL A 124 -0.85 9.67 14.14
CA VAL A 124 -0.76 8.24 14.52
C VAL A 124 -0.71 7.36 13.27
N VAL A 125 -1.65 7.56 12.33
CA VAL A 125 -1.74 6.78 11.09
C VAL A 125 -0.48 6.98 10.24
N SER A 126 -0.01 8.22 10.07
CA SER A 126 1.17 8.54 9.27
C SER A 126 2.44 7.88 9.83
N ASN A 127 2.65 7.96 11.15
CA ASN A 127 3.80 7.34 11.81
C ASN A 127 3.79 5.81 11.66
N LEU A 128 2.64 5.17 11.93
CA LEU A 128 2.52 3.72 11.85
C LEU A 128 2.61 3.21 10.40
N ALA A 129 2.09 3.95 9.43
CA ALA A 129 2.23 3.64 8.02
C ALA A 129 3.71 3.69 7.60
N LEU A 130 4.44 4.71 8.05
CA LEU A 130 5.87 4.86 7.75
C LEU A 130 6.71 3.73 8.37
N GLU A 131 6.42 3.34 9.62
CA GLU A 131 7.07 2.19 10.27
C GLU A 131 6.81 0.88 9.53
N LEU A 132 5.56 0.67 9.09
CA LEU A 132 5.18 -0.52 8.35
C LEU A 132 5.89 -0.60 7.00
N GLU A 133 5.98 0.53 6.28
CA GLU A 133 6.67 0.57 5.00
C GLU A 133 8.19 0.34 5.14
N LYS A 134 8.82 0.93 6.18
CA LYS A 134 10.23 0.65 6.51
C LYS A 134 10.47 -0.83 6.80
N GLY A 135 9.59 -1.45 7.60
CA GLY A 135 9.64 -2.88 7.91
C GLY A 135 9.53 -3.75 6.66
N ASN A 136 8.58 -3.45 5.77
CA ASN A 136 8.39 -4.17 4.51
C ASN A 136 9.61 -4.08 3.59
N LYS A 137 10.19 -2.88 3.45
CA LYS A 137 11.42 -2.66 2.66
C LYS A 137 12.59 -3.49 3.21
N ALA A 138 12.78 -3.53 4.53
CA ALA A 138 13.83 -4.33 5.16
C ALA A 138 13.66 -5.84 4.87
N ILE A 139 12.44 -6.37 4.97
CA ILE A 139 12.13 -7.78 4.66
C ILE A 139 12.45 -8.10 3.19
N MET A 140 12.07 -7.21 2.25
CA MET A 140 12.36 -7.40 0.83
C MET A 140 13.88 -7.39 0.53
N GLN A 141 14.64 -6.54 1.23
CA GLN A 141 16.11 -6.53 1.10
C GLN A 141 16.76 -7.82 1.62
N ILE A 142 16.24 -8.40 2.70
CA ILE A 142 16.73 -9.69 3.21
C ILE A 142 16.41 -10.81 2.20
N ARG A 143 15.18 -10.88 1.71
CA ARG A 143 14.74 -11.90 0.73
C ARG A 143 15.55 -11.85 -0.57
N SER A 144 15.82 -10.65 -1.10
CA SER A 144 16.62 -10.48 -2.31
C SER A 144 18.11 -10.81 -2.15
N LYS A 145 18.66 -10.71 -0.93
CA LYS A 145 20.03 -11.17 -0.61
C LYS A 145 20.14 -12.68 -0.52
N VAL A 146 19.11 -13.37 -0.01
CA VAL A 146 19.06 -14.84 0.11
C VAL A 146 18.77 -15.51 -1.24
N ALA A 147 18.03 -14.84 -2.14
CA ALA A 147 17.65 -15.38 -3.45
C ALA A 147 18.73 -15.33 -4.55
N LYS A 148 19.94 -14.82 -4.27
CA LYS A 148 21.05 -14.90 -5.25
C LYS A 148 21.61 -16.33 -5.26
N PRO A 149 21.46 -17.12 -6.34
CA PRO A 149 22.13 -18.40 -6.42
C PRO A 149 23.64 -18.15 -6.39
N ALA A 150 24.36 -18.90 -5.56
CA ALA A 150 25.81 -18.99 -5.65
C ALA A 150 26.16 -19.27 -7.11
N LYS A 151 26.99 -18.42 -7.73
CA LYS A 151 27.57 -18.70 -9.04
C LYS A 151 28.17 -20.12 -8.95
N PRO A 152 27.84 -21.04 -9.88
CA PRO A 152 28.49 -22.35 -9.86
C PRO A 152 29.98 -22.11 -9.97
N PHE A 153 30.71 -22.58 -8.96
CA PHE A 153 32.15 -22.61 -8.95
C PHE A 153 32.61 -23.31 -10.22
N SER A 154 33.23 -22.58 -11.13
CA SER A 154 33.81 -23.14 -12.35
C SER A 154 34.88 -24.15 -11.92
N THR A 155 34.56 -25.44 -12.03
CA THR A 155 35.50 -26.54 -11.86
C THR A 155 36.53 -26.41 -12.98
N ARG A 156 37.72 -25.89 -12.63
CA ARG A 156 38.92 -26.00 -13.46
C ARG A 156 39.08 -27.47 -13.87
N GLY A 157 39.22 -27.68 -15.18
CA GLY A 157 39.30 -28.99 -15.82
C GLY A 157 40.42 -29.88 -15.26
N PRO A 158 40.41 -31.18 -15.60
CA PRO A 158 41.31 -32.15 -15.01
C PRO A 158 42.76 -31.81 -15.38
N MET A 159 43.62 -31.70 -14.37
CA MET A 159 45.07 -31.70 -14.56
C MET A 159 45.46 -33.00 -15.28
N LYS A 160 46.02 -32.87 -16.49
CA LYS A 160 46.73 -33.99 -17.13
C LYS A 160 47.99 -34.27 -16.31
N ILE A 161 47.99 -35.38 -15.58
CA ILE A 161 49.18 -35.96 -14.98
C ILE A 161 50.11 -36.38 -16.12
N LEU A 162 51.21 -35.64 -16.28
CA LEU A 162 52.31 -35.98 -17.16
C LEU A 162 53.07 -37.16 -16.54
N SER A 163 52.72 -38.38 -16.95
CA SER A 163 53.47 -39.59 -16.61
C SER A 163 54.80 -39.59 -17.37
N ARG A 164 55.86 -39.18 -16.68
CA ARG A 164 57.25 -39.44 -17.09
C ARG A 164 57.50 -40.96 -17.06
N LYS A 165 57.78 -41.55 -18.23
CA LYS A 165 58.33 -42.91 -18.33
C LYS A 165 59.82 -42.89 -17.93
N PRO A 166 60.31 -43.85 -17.13
CA PRO A 166 61.74 -44.02 -16.92
C PRO A 166 62.38 -44.73 -18.12
N ALA A 167 63.59 -44.29 -18.46
CA ALA A 167 64.40 -44.81 -19.53
C ALA A 167 64.98 -46.19 -19.16
N THR A 168 64.73 -47.19 -20.00
CA THR A 168 65.39 -48.50 -19.93
C THR A 168 66.64 -48.45 -20.81
N PHE A 169 67.79 -48.72 -20.20
CA PHE A 169 69.07 -48.95 -20.87
C PHE A 169 68.96 -50.15 -21.83
N ALA A 170 69.35 -49.97 -23.09
CA ALA A 170 69.57 -51.07 -24.03
C ALA A 170 71.07 -51.20 -24.28
N SER A 171 71.64 -52.32 -23.84
CA SER A 171 73.01 -52.73 -24.11
C SER A 171 73.11 -53.52 -25.42
N VAL A 172 74.03 -53.05 -26.25
CA VAL A 172 74.96 -53.78 -27.14
C VAL A 172 74.38 -54.62 -28.30
N GLN A 173 74.79 -54.20 -29.50
CA GLN A 173 74.71 -54.91 -30.78
C GLN A 173 75.42 -56.27 -30.76
N LEU A 174 74.84 -57.24 -31.47
CA LEU A 174 75.60 -58.29 -32.15
C LEU A 174 75.11 -58.43 -33.60
N LYS A 175 76.10 -58.46 -34.49
CA LYS A 175 76.04 -58.52 -35.96
C LYS A 175 75.25 -59.73 -36.50
N GLY A 176 74.66 -59.56 -37.68
CA GLY A 176 74.15 -60.68 -38.50
C GLY A 176 73.73 -60.20 -39.88
N SER A 177 74.55 -60.50 -40.88
CA SER A 177 74.46 -60.11 -42.29
C SER A 177 73.37 -60.86 -43.07
N SER A 178 72.76 -60.19 -44.06
CA SER A 178 72.84 -60.50 -45.50
C SER A 178 71.52 -60.45 -46.26
N SER A 179 71.56 -59.73 -47.39
CA SER A 179 70.86 -59.95 -48.69
C SER A 179 69.32 -60.08 -48.70
N GLY A 180 68.56 -59.49 -49.62
CA GLY A 180 68.83 -58.84 -50.89
C GLY A 180 67.56 -58.93 -51.77
N LEU A 181 67.41 -57.95 -52.68
CA LEU A 181 66.56 -57.89 -53.89
C LEU A 181 65.02 -57.94 -53.73
N MET A 182 64.29 -56.88 -54.09
CA MET A 182 63.93 -56.37 -55.44
C MET A 182 62.85 -57.20 -56.14
N GLY A 183 61.86 -56.51 -56.71
CA GLY A 183 61.00 -57.02 -57.78
C GLY A 183 59.56 -56.64 -57.60
#